data_AF-A0A1G9T2K9-F1
#
_entry.id   AF-A0A1G9T2K9-F1
#
_cell.length_a   1.000
_cell.length_b   1.000
_cell.length_c   1.000
_cell.angle_alpha   90.00
_cell.angle_beta   90.00
_cell.angle_gamma   90.00
#
_symmetry.space_group_name_H-M   'P 1'
#
loop_
_entity.id
_entity.type
_entity.pdbx_description
1 polymer ?
#
loop_
_entity_poly.entity_id
_entity_poly.type
_entity_poly.pdbx_seq_one_letter_code
_entity_poly.pdbx_strand_id
1 'polypeptide(L)'
;MPDRVAEAMARLASVEPTLCAFHEVFRTPSLEVDPSLPFAGMPIAVKRGERRSHREALVAMGCVPIGLTTTPDGSTPWQTWGRNSRGLTRNPWNLNRTPGGSSAGSAVAVASGIVPLATGVDGAGSIRVPAAWCGVLGLKTTSSERAAVGVFTRDPSLLATYLGITEVSSPSAVWSTDLGFAAVDDEQASIAWQAAAVLRPRPVSLSLKDPASDWFADRCGPNPVLDSLFETTDLLLTPTTPGPPHGHDGPGLRINTALTWAFNLSGHPAISIPAGFDSCGLPVGLQAVARHGREADLVAAARAVLQIHPIECFGPNSPR
;
A
#
# COMPACT_ATOMS: atom_id res chain seq x y z
N MET A 1 11.23 5.81 -27.93
CA MET A 1 11.16 5.08 -26.64
C MET A 1 10.31 3.83 -26.86
N PRO A 2 10.59 2.69 -26.20
CA PRO A 2 9.67 1.56 -26.21
C PRO A 2 8.28 2.00 -25.76
N ASP A 3 7.23 1.42 -26.34
CA ASP A 3 5.86 1.67 -25.92
C ASP A 3 5.63 0.98 -24.55
N ARG A 4 5.76 1.76 -23.47
CA ARG A 4 5.59 1.30 -22.08
C ARG A 4 4.22 0.65 -21.87
N VAL A 5 3.19 1.10 -22.58
CA VAL A 5 1.85 0.52 -22.51
C VAL A 5 1.86 -0.87 -23.14
N ALA A 6 2.48 -1.04 -24.31
CA ALA A 6 2.60 -2.35 -24.95
C ALA A 6 3.35 -3.35 -24.05
N GLU A 7 4.42 -2.93 -23.38
CA GLU A 7 5.15 -3.76 -22.41
C GLU A 7 4.27 -4.17 -21.22
N ALA A 8 3.52 -3.23 -20.65
CA ALA A 8 2.57 -3.49 -19.57
C ALA A 8 1.47 -4.47 -19.99
N MET A 9 0.92 -4.31 -21.20
CA MET A 9 -0.10 -5.20 -21.75
C MET A 9 0.43 -6.61 -22.04
N ALA A 10 1.66 -6.73 -22.54
CA ALA A 10 2.33 -8.01 -22.71
C ALA A 10 2.57 -8.72 -21.36
N ARG A 11 3.03 -7.97 -20.34
CA ARG A 11 3.19 -8.51 -18.99
C ARG A 11 1.85 -8.93 -18.40
N LEU A 12 0.80 -8.10 -18.53
CA LEU A 12 -0.56 -8.42 -18.10
C LEU A 12 -1.02 -9.75 -18.69
N ALA A 13 -0.90 -9.92 -20.01
CA ALA A 13 -1.32 -11.13 -20.70
C ALA A 13 -0.61 -12.40 -20.17
N SER A 14 0.64 -12.27 -19.71
CA SER A 14 1.42 -13.40 -19.17
C SER A 14 1.04 -13.83 -17.75
N VAL A 15 0.58 -12.90 -16.89
CA VAL A 15 0.36 -13.18 -15.44
C VAL A 15 -1.11 -13.20 -15.03
N GLU A 16 -1.96 -12.46 -15.74
CA GLU A 16 -3.37 -12.27 -15.39
C GLU A 16 -4.20 -13.56 -15.40
N PRO A 17 -3.95 -14.57 -16.27
CA PRO A 17 -4.66 -15.85 -16.20
C PRO A 17 -4.52 -16.57 -14.85
N THR A 18 -3.43 -16.31 -14.12
CA THR A 18 -3.15 -16.93 -12.82
C THR A 18 -3.50 -16.00 -11.65
N LEU A 19 -3.11 -14.72 -11.73
CA LEU A 19 -3.20 -13.81 -10.59
C LEU A 19 -4.58 -13.15 -10.43
N CYS A 20 -5.38 -13.09 -11.50
CA CYS A 20 -6.73 -12.49 -11.48
C CYS A 20 -6.74 -11.07 -10.86
N ALA A 21 -5.82 -10.20 -11.27
CA ALA A 21 -5.64 -8.85 -10.72
C ALA A 21 -6.53 -7.80 -11.40
N PHE A 22 -7.02 -8.06 -12.61
CA PHE A 22 -7.87 -7.14 -13.36
C PHE A 22 -9.33 -7.63 -13.43
N HIS A 23 -10.23 -6.72 -13.12
CA HIS A 23 -11.67 -6.89 -13.37
C HIS A 23 -11.99 -6.61 -14.85
N GLU A 24 -11.39 -5.56 -15.40
CA GLU A 24 -11.56 -5.12 -16.77
C GLU A 24 -10.22 -4.64 -17.33
N VAL A 25 -9.92 -4.95 -18.59
CA VAL A 25 -8.74 -4.47 -19.31
C VAL A 25 -9.21 -3.61 -20.47
N PHE A 26 -8.65 -2.41 -20.61
CA PHE A 26 -9.03 -1.46 -21.66
C PHE A 26 -8.37 -1.83 -22.99
N ARG A 27 -9.13 -1.82 -24.08
CA ARG A 27 -8.72 -2.42 -25.36
C ARG A 27 -7.68 -1.62 -26.16
N THR A 28 -7.58 -0.30 -25.95
CA THR A 28 -6.55 0.55 -26.60
C THR A 28 -6.47 1.89 -25.88
N PRO A 29 -5.46 2.17 -25.04
CA PRO A 29 -5.33 3.50 -24.47
C PRO A 29 -4.37 4.32 -25.33
N SER A 30 -4.69 4.52 -26.61
CA SER A 30 -3.96 5.46 -27.47
C SER A 30 -4.48 6.87 -27.19
N LEU A 31 -4.01 7.46 -26.10
CA LEU A 31 -4.14 8.89 -25.88
C LEU A 31 -2.88 9.54 -26.44
N GLU A 32 -3.03 10.58 -27.25
CA GLU A 32 -1.92 11.52 -27.46
C GLU A 32 -1.61 12.11 -26.08
N VAL A 33 -0.44 11.75 -25.53
CA VAL A 33 0.02 12.26 -24.24
C VAL A 33 1.08 13.31 -24.50
N ASP A 34 0.93 14.47 -23.88
CA ASP A 34 1.95 15.52 -23.89
C ASP A 34 3.26 14.97 -23.29
N PRO A 35 4.36 14.91 -24.07
CA PRO A 35 5.63 14.34 -23.61
C PRO A 35 6.32 15.17 -22.52
N SER A 36 5.88 16.40 -22.26
CA SER A 36 6.41 17.24 -21.18
C SER A 36 5.86 16.89 -19.79
N LEU A 37 4.79 16.10 -19.73
CA LEU A 37 4.15 15.73 -18.48
C LEU A 37 5.00 14.76 -17.65
N PRO A 38 4.96 14.86 -16.31
CA PRO A 38 5.86 14.11 -15.41
C PRO A 38 5.70 12.58 -15.50
N PHE A 39 4.52 12.10 -15.88
CA PHE A 39 4.25 10.68 -16.11
C PHE A 39 3.87 10.38 -17.56
N ALA A 40 4.33 11.16 -18.53
CA ALA A 40 3.98 10.97 -19.94
C ALA A 40 4.10 9.50 -20.40
N GLY A 41 2.96 8.92 -20.81
CA GLY A 41 2.87 7.55 -21.31
C GLY A 41 3.01 6.45 -20.24
N MET A 42 2.94 6.78 -18.95
CA MET A 42 3.07 5.83 -17.86
C MET A 42 1.84 4.93 -17.75
N PRO A 43 1.91 3.61 -17.99
CA PRO A 43 0.76 2.74 -17.81
C PRO A 43 0.40 2.65 -16.32
N ILE A 44 -0.89 2.79 -15.99
CA ILE A 44 -1.38 2.65 -14.61
C ILE A 44 -2.55 1.68 -14.51
N ALA A 45 -2.63 0.99 -13.38
CA ALA A 45 -3.80 0.21 -13.01
C ALA A 45 -4.70 1.03 -12.07
N VAL A 46 -6.01 0.95 -12.29
CA VAL A 46 -7.00 1.82 -11.63
C VAL A 46 -7.87 0.97 -10.70
N LYS A 47 -7.91 1.26 -9.41
CA LYS A 47 -8.79 0.54 -8.46
C LYS A 47 -10.25 0.69 -8.87
N ARG A 48 -10.95 -0.44 -9.04
CA ARG A 48 -12.40 -0.43 -9.26
C ARG A 48 -13.12 0.23 -8.07
N GLY A 49 -13.96 1.22 -8.36
CA GLY A 49 -14.69 1.98 -7.34
C GLY A 49 -13.85 3.08 -6.65
N GLU A 50 -12.71 3.47 -7.22
CA GLU A 50 -11.99 4.66 -6.75
C GLU A 50 -12.71 5.98 -7.08
N ARG A 51 -12.19 7.08 -6.52
CA ARG A 51 -12.68 8.43 -6.84
C ARG A 51 -12.27 8.82 -8.26
N ARG A 52 -13.26 9.22 -9.06
CA ARG A 52 -13.04 9.69 -10.45
C ARG A 52 -12.00 10.81 -10.54
N SER A 53 -12.05 11.77 -9.61
CA SER A 53 -11.12 12.90 -9.56
C SER A 53 -9.66 12.49 -9.35
N HIS A 54 -9.40 11.43 -8.58
CA HIS A 54 -8.05 10.92 -8.35
C HIS A 54 -7.45 10.33 -9.64
N ARG A 55 -8.24 9.52 -10.35
CA ARG A 55 -7.85 8.99 -11.67
C ARG A 55 -7.61 10.13 -12.67
N GLU A 56 -8.49 11.11 -12.74
CA GLU A 56 -8.37 12.26 -13.65
C GLU A 56 -7.11 13.09 -13.35
N ALA A 57 -6.75 13.28 -12.08
CA ALA A 57 -5.51 13.95 -11.70
C ALA A 57 -4.27 13.22 -12.22
N LEU A 58 -4.22 11.89 -12.12
CA LEU A 58 -3.10 11.10 -12.66
C LEU A 58 -3.05 11.13 -14.20
N VAL A 59 -4.19 11.10 -14.87
CA VAL A 59 -4.25 11.27 -16.34
C VAL A 59 -3.75 12.65 -16.75
N ALA A 60 -4.08 13.70 -16.00
CA ALA A 60 -3.56 15.05 -16.23
C ALA A 60 -2.03 15.15 -16.01
N MET A 61 -1.44 14.23 -15.25
CA MET A 61 0.03 14.09 -15.11
C MET A 61 0.66 13.23 -16.23
N GLY A 62 -0.12 12.73 -17.19
CA GLY A 62 0.36 11.96 -18.33
C GLY A 62 0.20 10.44 -18.20
N CYS A 63 -0.39 9.95 -17.11
CA CYS A 63 -0.64 8.51 -16.93
C CYS A 63 -1.67 7.98 -17.93
N VAL A 64 -1.51 6.71 -18.29
CA VAL A 64 -2.35 5.98 -19.24
C VAL A 64 -3.00 4.79 -18.52
N PRO A 65 -4.28 4.89 -18.12
CA PRO A 65 -5.00 3.77 -17.52
C PRO A 65 -5.10 2.57 -18.47
N ILE A 66 -4.73 1.38 -18.01
CA ILE A 66 -4.80 0.15 -18.81
C ILE A 66 -5.96 -0.78 -18.41
N GLY A 67 -6.60 -0.53 -17.27
CA GLY A 67 -7.73 -1.34 -16.81
C GLY A 67 -8.14 -1.07 -15.37
N LEU A 68 -9.25 -1.68 -14.97
CA LEU A 68 -9.78 -1.66 -13.61
C LEU A 68 -9.31 -2.90 -12.84
N THR A 69 -8.69 -2.71 -11.68
CA THR A 69 -8.22 -3.78 -10.83
C THR A 69 -9.34 -4.38 -9.99
N THR A 70 -9.17 -5.63 -9.59
CA THR A 70 -10.13 -6.33 -8.73
C THR A 70 -10.19 -5.74 -7.33
N THR A 71 -11.42 -5.70 -6.81
CA THR A 71 -11.74 -5.40 -5.42
C THR A 71 -12.64 -6.50 -4.86
N PRO A 72 -12.72 -6.67 -3.53
CA PRO A 72 -13.74 -7.52 -2.91
C PRO A 72 -15.13 -7.18 -3.45
N ASP A 73 -15.96 -8.21 -3.65
CA ASP A 73 -17.34 -8.09 -4.13
C ASP A 73 -18.37 -8.07 -2.98
N GLY A 74 -17.90 -7.98 -1.74
CA GLY A 74 -18.72 -8.02 -0.52
C GLY A 74 -19.10 -9.43 -0.07
N SER A 75 -18.65 -10.49 -0.76
CA SER A 75 -18.93 -11.87 -0.36
C SER A 75 -18.28 -12.30 0.97
N THR A 76 -17.30 -11.53 1.48
CA THR A 76 -16.65 -11.82 2.76
C THR A 76 -16.55 -10.58 3.65
N PRO A 77 -16.66 -10.75 4.98
CA PRO A 77 -16.58 -9.64 5.93
C PRO A 77 -15.19 -9.00 5.99
N TRP A 78 -14.13 -9.76 5.69
CA TRP A 78 -12.74 -9.33 5.83
C TRP A 78 -12.25 -8.47 4.66
N GLN A 79 -12.91 -8.54 3.50
CA GLN A 79 -12.58 -7.74 2.32
C GLN A 79 -11.08 -7.77 1.93
N THR A 80 -10.40 -8.90 2.16
CA THR A 80 -8.95 -9.02 1.98
C THR A 80 -8.53 -9.59 0.63
N TRP A 81 -9.42 -9.93 -0.30
CA TRP A 81 -9.04 -10.32 -1.67
C TRP A 81 -10.07 -9.83 -2.69
N GLY A 82 -9.59 -9.59 -3.91
CA GLY A 82 -10.42 -9.25 -5.05
C GLY A 82 -11.03 -10.47 -5.73
N ARG A 83 -12.02 -10.24 -6.61
CA ARG A 83 -12.61 -11.29 -7.45
C ARG A 83 -12.95 -10.76 -8.85
N ASN A 84 -12.77 -11.62 -9.84
CA ASN A 84 -13.31 -11.46 -11.19
C ASN A 84 -13.99 -12.77 -11.65
N SER A 85 -14.38 -12.85 -12.92
CA SER A 85 -15.03 -14.03 -13.50
C SER A 85 -14.14 -15.27 -13.56
N ARG A 86 -12.81 -15.12 -13.48
CA ARG A 86 -11.83 -16.22 -13.49
C ARG A 86 -11.52 -16.75 -12.10
N GLY A 87 -11.71 -15.95 -11.05
CA GLY A 87 -11.52 -16.41 -9.67
C GLY A 87 -11.11 -15.32 -8.70
N LEU A 88 -10.54 -15.76 -7.58
CA LEU A 88 -10.01 -14.90 -6.54
C LEU A 88 -8.66 -14.33 -6.98
N THR A 89 -8.42 -13.06 -6.67
CA THR A 89 -7.10 -12.46 -6.83
C THR A 89 -6.10 -13.17 -5.92
N ARG A 90 -4.97 -13.59 -6.49
CA ARG A 90 -3.94 -14.40 -5.80
C ARG A 90 -2.75 -13.55 -5.42
N ASN A 91 -2.14 -13.86 -4.27
CA ASN A 91 -0.88 -13.25 -3.88
C ASN A 91 0.24 -13.74 -4.83
N PRO A 92 1.04 -12.85 -5.44
CA PRO A 92 2.15 -13.24 -6.29
C PRO A 92 3.10 -14.21 -5.60
N TRP A 93 3.40 -13.98 -4.32
CA TRP A 93 4.37 -14.75 -3.54
C TRP A 93 3.90 -16.16 -3.19
N ASN A 94 2.59 -16.37 -3.09
CA ASN A 94 2.00 -17.67 -2.82
C ASN A 94 0.53 -17.70 -3.25
N LEU A 95 0.20 -18.50 -4.27
CA LEU A 95 -1.14 -18.54 -4.86
C LEU A 95 -2.23 -19.05 -3.88
N ASN A 96 -1.85 -19.70 -2.78
CA ASN A 96 -2.75 -20.14 -1.71
C ASN A 96 -2.93 -19.08 -0.61
N ARG A 97 -2.42 -17.87 -0.82
CA ARG A 97 -2.54 -16.75 0.12
C ARG A 97 -3.24 -15.57 -0.51
N THR A 98 -3.85 -14.78 0.36
CA THR A 98 -4.50 -13.53 -0.03
C THR A 98 -3.46 -12.44 -0.34
N PRO A 99 -3.68 -11.58 -1.35
CA PRO A 99 -2.85 -10.39 -1.57
C PRO A 99 -3.18 -9.24 -0.61
N GLY A 100 -4.27 -9.33 0.17
CA GLY A 100 -4.78 -8.22 0.98
C GLY A 100 -5.78 -7.37 0.22
N GLY A 101 -6.47 -6.47 0.92
CA GLY A 101 -7.56 -5.70 0.32
C GLY A 101 -8.02 -4.50 1.13
N SER A 102 -8.93 -3.69 0.61
CA SER A 102 -9.74 -3.94 -0.60
C SER A 102 -9.06 -3.65 -1.94
N SER A 103 -7.88 -3.02 -1.98
CA SER A 103 -7.18 -2.69 -3.24
C SER A 103 -6.31 -3.86 -3.75
N ALA A 104 -6.88 -5.08 -3.75
CA ALA A 104 -6.16 -6.32 -4.01
C ALA A 104 -5.44 -6.32 -5.36
N GLY A 105 -6.17 -6.08 -6.45
CA GLY A 105 -5.59 -6.12 -7.78
C GLY A 105 -4.55 -5.02 -8.03
N SER A 106 -4.66 -3.86 -7.37
CA SER A 106 -3.68 -2.77 -7.51
C SER A 106 -2.30 -3.16 -6.96
N ALA A 107 -2.26 -3.77 -5.77
CA ALA A 107 -1.01 -4.25 -5.20
C ALA A 107 -0.40 -5.37 -6.05
N VAL A 108 -1.22 -6.32 -6.50
CA VAL A 108 -0.79 -7.42 -7.38
C VAL A 108 -0.25 -6.92 -8.70
N ALA A 109 -0.92 -5.94 -9.33
CA ALA A 109 -0.49 -5.38 -10.61
C ALA A 109 0.89 -4.72 -10.51
N VAL A 110 1.18 -4.04 -9.39
CA VAL A 110 2.49 -3.44 -9.14
C VAL A 110 3.53 -4.51 -8.79
N ALA A 111 3.21 -5.45 -7.89
CA ALA A 111 4.13 -6.48 -7.40
C ALA A 111 4.58 -7.45 -8.50
N SER A 112 3.67 -7.79 -9.42
CA SER A 112 3.94 -8.66 -10.57
C SER A 112 4.57 -7.92 -11.76
N GLY A 113 4.78 -6.60 -11.64
CA GLY A 113 5.41 -5.77 -12.65
C GLY A 113 4.54 -5.47 -13.88
N ILE A 114 3.21 -5.64 -13.78
CA ILE A 114 2.29 -5.26 -14.86
C ILE A 114 2.32 -3.74 -15.07
N VAL A 115 2.28 -2.98 -13.98
CA VAL A 115 2.38 -1.52 -14.01
C VAL A 115 3.38 -0.99 -12.97
N PRO A 116 4.03 0.14 -13.24
CA PRO A 116 4.90 0.81 -12.26
C PRO A 116 4.11 1.57 -11.17
N LEU A 117 2.86 1.96 -11.45
CA LEU A 117 2.01 2.73 -10.54
C LEU A 117 0.57 2.22 -10.63
N ALA A 118 -0.10 2.07 -9.47
CA ALA A 118 -1.52 1.77 -9.42
C ALA A 118 -2.23 2.62 -8.37
N THR A 119 -3.48 2.96 -8.61
CA THR A 119 -4.28 3.72 -7.64
C THR A 119 -4.83 2.82 -6.55
N GLY A 120 -5.17 3.46 -5.42
CA GLY A 120 -5.83 2.81 -4.31
C GLY A 120 -6.76 3.77 -3.56
N VAL A 121 -7.60 3.16 -2.72
CA VAL A 121 -8.39 3.88 -1.71
C VAL A 121 -8.24 3.12 -0.41
N ASP A 122 -7.74 3.80 0.61
CA ASP A 122 -7.45 3.26 1.93
C ASP A 122 -8.58 3.65 2.89
N GLY A 123 -9.46 2.69 3.18
CA GLY A 123 -10.52 2.87 4.16
C GLY A 123 -10.02 2.63 5.58
N ALA A 124 -9.36 1.50 5.83
CA ALA A 124 -8.91 1.06 7.16
C ALA A 124 -7.46 0.50 7.15
N GLY A 125 -6.74 0.67 6.05
CA GLY A 125 -5.55 -0.10 5.68
C GLY A 125 -5.61 -0.65 4.25
N SER A 126 -6.63 -0.30 3.46
CA SER A 126 -6.88 -0.92 2.16
C SER A 126 -5.86 -0.60 1.06
N ILE A 127 -4.90 0.28 1.33
CA ILE A 127 -3.67 0.41 0.52
C ILE A 127 -2.50 -0.28 1.25
N ARG A 128 -2.34 0.00 2.53
CA ARG A 128 -1.16 -0.43 3.30
C ARG A 128 -1.09 -1.93 3.54
N VAL A 129 -2.19 -2.59 3.88
CA VAL A 129 -2.27 -4.04 4.08
C VAL A 129 -1.88 -4.80 2.80
N PRO A 130 -2.51 -4.56 1.63
CA PRO A 130 -2.10 -5.26 0.42
C PRO A 130 -0.70 -4.88 -0.06
N ALA A 131 -0.22 -3.67 0.22
CA ALA A 131 1.16 -3.29 -0.07
C ALA A 131 2.17 -4.12 0.74
N ALA A 132 1.94 -4.26 2.05
CA ALA A 132 2.75 -5.09 2.93
C ALA A 132 2.79 -6.55 2.45
N TRP A 133 1.62 -7.14 2.18
CA TRP A 133 1.51 -8.55 1.82
C TRP A 133 1.93 -8.90 0.38
N CYS A 134 2.02 -7.90 -0.51
CA CYS A 134 2.55 -8.07 -1.86
C CYS A 134 3.99 -7.59 -2.01
N GLY A 135 4.61 -7.04 -0.95
CA GLY A 135 6.00 -6.57 -0.99
C GLY A 135 6.20 -5.34 -1.88
N VAL A 136 5.28 -4.37 -1.84
CA VAL A 136 5.38 -3.11 -2.60
C VAL A 136 5.17 -1.90 -1.69
N LEU A 137 5.50 -0.71 -2.18
CA LEU A 137 5.13 0.53 -1.49
C LEU A 137 3.64 0.77 -1.63
N GLY A 138 3.00 1.20 -0.55
CA GLY A 138 1.60 1.63 -0.54
C GLY A 138 1.42 2.90 0.26
N LEU A 139 1.23 4.03 -0.42
CA LEU A 139 1.05 5.34 0.19
C LEU A 139 -0.44 5.65 0.36
N LYS A 140 -0.84 6.04 1.57
CA LYS A 140 -2.10 6.70 1.89
C LYS A 140 -1.83 8.17 2.18
N THR A 141 -2.50 9.07 1.47
CA THR A 141 -2.34 10.52 1.70
C THR A 141 -3.08 11.00 2.96
N THR A 142 -2.77 12.23 3.36
CA THR A 142 -3.53 12.98 4.36
C THR A 142 -4.97 13.10 3.91
N SER A 143 -5.93 12.91 4.82
CA SER A 143 -7.34 13.07 4.49
C SER A 143 -8.18 13.51 5.68
N SER A 144 -9.16 14.36 5.43
CA SER A 144 -10.24 14.67 6.37
C SER A 144 -11.36 13.61 6.33
N GLU A 145 -11.33 12.72 5.34
CA GLU A 145 -12.28 11.63 5.18
C GLU A 145 -11.65 10.31 5.61
N ARG A 146 -12.48 9.37 6.06
CA ARG A 146 -12.03 8.01 6.40
C ARG A 146 -11.34 7.32 5.23
N ALA A 147 -11.92 7.46 4.03
CA ALA A 147 -11.45 6.85 2.80
C ALA A 147 -10.48 7.80 2.08
N ALA A 148 -9.19 7.64 2.36
CA ALA A 148 -8.12 8.41 1.74
C ALA A 148 -7.71 7.78 0.40
N VAL A 149 -7.31 8.64 -0.55
CA VAL A 149 -6.71 8.18 -1.82
C VAL A 149 -5.22 7.91 -1.64
N GLY A 150 -4.62 7.30 -2.65
CA GLY A 150 -3.20 7.04 -2.65
C GLY A 150 -2.80 6.09 -3.77
N VAL A 151 -1.53 5.66 -3.75
CA VAL A 151 -0.93 4.89 -4.84
C VAL A 151 -0.03 3.77 -4.33
N PHE A 152 0.12 2.76 -5.18
CA PHE A 152 1.08 1.67 -5.06
C PHE A 152 2.22 1.87 -6.05
N THR A 153 3.44 1.57 -5.66
CA THR A 153 4.58 1.54 -6.57
C THR A 153 5.70 0.66 -6.01
N ARG A 154 6.74 0.42 -6.81
CA ARG A 154 8.02 -0.15 -6.36
C ARG A 154 9.11 0.90 -6.26
N ASP A 155 8.86 2.11 -6.74
CA ASP A 155 9.86 3.15 -6.85
C ASP A 155 9.45 4.38 -6.03
N PRO A 156 10.17 4.71 -4.94
CA PRO A 156 9.87 5.90 -4.14
C PRO A 156 10.06 7.20 -4.94
N SER A 157 10.76 7.21 -6.07
CA SER A 157 10.83 8.36 -6.97
C SER A 157 9.46 8.70 -7.58
N LEU A 158 8.64 7.68 -7.91
CA LEU A 158 7.29 7.87 -8.43
C LEU A 158 6.34 8.45 -7.37
N LEU A 159 6.56 8.13 -6.09
CA LEU A 159 5.82 8.78 -5.00
C LEU A 159 6.18 10.26 -4.89
N ALA A 160 7.46 10.60 -5.02
CA ALA A 160 7.90 12.00 -5.01
C ALA A 160 7.26 12.79 -6.15
N THR A 161 7.25 12.24 -7.37
CA THR A 161 6.59 12.85 -8.52
C THR A 161 5.08 12.97 -8.30
N TYR A 162 4.42 11.92 -7.80
CA TYR A 162 2.97 11.92 -7.49
C TYR A 162 2.59 13.03 -6.51
N LEU A 163 3.43 13.28 -5.50
CA LEU A 163 3.20 14.28 -4.46
C LEU A 163 3.76 15.67 -4.80
N GLY A 164 4.47 15.82 -5.92
CA GLY A 164 5.16 17.07 -6.27
C GLY A 164 6.31 17.43 -5.31
N ILE A 165 6.95 16.44 -4.67
CA ILE A 165 8.04 16.66 -3.71
C ILE A 165 9.34 16.91 -4.45
N THR A 166 9.97 18.05 -4.16
CA THR A 166 11.30 18.44 -4.65
C THR A 166 12.36 18.43 -3.55
N GLU A 167 11.97 18.36 -2.29
CA GLU A 167 12.86 18.46 -1.13
C GLU A 167 13.22 17.08 -0.55
N VAL A 168 14.35 17.02 0.14
CA VAL A 168 14.82 15.85 0.88
C VAL A 168 14.74 16.17 2.36
N SER A 169 13.92 15.42 3.10
CA SER A 169 13.85 15.51 4.55
C SER A 169 14.66 14.41 5.24
N SER A 170 14.98 14.61 6.52
CA SER A 170 15.62 13.61 7.39
C SER A 170 14.81 13.52 8.68
N PRO A 171 13.65 12.82 8.64
CA PRO A 171 12.69 12.85 9.74
C PRO A 171 13.20 12.12 10.98
N SER A 172 12.88 12.66 12.15
CA SER A 172 12.98 11.92 13.41
C SER A 172 11.91 10.83 13.49
N ALA A 173 12.23 9.70 14.13
CA ALA A 173 11.33 8.57 14.21
C ALA A 173 11.22 8.00 15.63
N VAL A 174 10.03 7.49 15.95
CA VAL A 174 9.78 6.64 17.12
C VAL A 174 9.18 5.31 16.69
N TRP A 175 9.28 4.31 17.56
CA TRP A 175 8.76 2.97 17.31
C TRP A 175 7.75 2.54 18.36
N SER A 176 6.63 1.98 17.90
CA SER A 176 5.70 1.20 18.71
C SER A 176 5.38 -0.10 17.98
N THR A 177 5.49 -1.23 18.67
CA THR A 177 5.25 -2.55 18.07
C THR A 177 3.76 -2.80 17.82
N ASP A 178 2.90 -2.33 18.71
CA ASP A 178 1.50 -2.74 18.82
C ASP A 178 0.51 -1.57 18.95
N LEU A 179 1.01 -0.33 18.93
CA LEU A 179 0.24 0.89 19.20
C LEU A 179 -0.47 0.91 20.58
N GLY A 180 -0.10 -0.01 21.47
CA GLY A 180 -0.68 -0.21 22.80
C GLY A 180 -1.98 -1.00 22.85
N PHE A 181 -2.44 -1.59 21.74
CA PHE A 181 -3.68 -2.40 21.74
C PHE A 181 -3.65 -3.62 20.81
N ALA A 182 -2.79 -3.67 19.80
CA ALA A 182 -2.80 -4.73 18.82
C ALA A 182 -1.99 -5.97 19.26
N ALA A 183 -2.47 -7.17 18.95
CA ALA A 183 -1.67 -8.39 19.09
C ALA A 183 -0.86 -8.64 17.80
N VAL A 184 0.47 -8.58 17.89
CA VAL A 184 1.40 -8.66 16.75
C VAL A 184 2.29 -9.90 16.87
N ASP A 185 2.47 -10.63 15.78
CA ASP A 185 3.40 -11.75 15.72
C ASP A 185 4.85 -11.27 15.88
N ASP A 186 5.61 -11.94 16.74
CA ASP A 186 7.01 -11.59 17.04
C ASP A 186 7.87 -11.53 15.77
N GLU A 187 7.64 -12.42 14.82
CA GLU A 187 8.37 -12.45 13.55
C GLU A 187 8.09 -11.20 12.71
N GLN A 188 6.83 -10.77 12.61
CA GLN A 188 6.45 -9.55 11.88
C GLN A 188 7.07 -8.31 12.56
N ALA A 189 7.01 -8.25 13.89
CA ALA A 189 7.61 -7.19 14.68
C ALA A 189 9.12 -7.11 14.49
N SER A 190 9.81 -8.26 14.58
CA SER A 190 11.26 -8.34 14.44
C SER A 190 11.74 -7.91 13.06
N ILE A 191 11.11 -8.40 11.99
CA ILE A 191 11.49 -8.05 10.61
C ILE A 191 11.27 -6.55 10.34
N ALA A 192 10.12 -6.01 10.74
CA ALA A 192 9.83 -4.59 10.57
C ALA A 192 10.77 -3.70 11.40
N TRP A 193 11.13 -4.11 12.63
CA TRP A 193 12.11 -3.42 13.47
C TRP A 193 13.50 -3.38 12.83
N GLN A 194 13.95 -4.50 12.27
CA GLN A 194 15.24 -4.57 11.58
C GLN A 194 15.31 -3.62 10.39
N ALA A 195 14.26 -3.60 9.54
CA ALA A 195 14.18 -2.65 8.42
C ALA A 195 14.13 -1.18 8.88
N ALA A 196 13.47 -0.91 10.02
CA ALA A 196 13.37 0.43 10.59
C ALA A 196 14.71 0.96 11.17
N ALA A 197 15.70 0.10 11.41
CA ALA A 197 16.95 0.48 12.08
C ALA A 197 17.71 1.61 11.37
N VAL A 198 17.61 1.71 10.04
CA VAL A 198 18.23 2.81 9.26
C VAL A 198 17.67 4.19 9.63
N LEU A 199 16.41 4.24 10.09
CA LEU A 199 15.74 5.46 10.56
C LEU A 199 16.04 5.78 12.03
N ARG A 200 16.78 4.91 12.72
CA ARG A 200 17.19 5.03 14.13
C ARG A 200 16.03 5.41 15.07
N PRO A 201 14.89 4.70 15.02
CA PRO A 201 13.74 5.08 15.83
C PRO A 201 14.00 4.88 17.31
N ARG A 202 13.47 5.79 18.14
CA ARG A 202 13.44 5.62 19.60
C ARG A 202 12.19 4.83 20.00
N PRO A 203 12.29 3.75 20.78
CA PRO A 203 11.11 3.08 21.33
C PRO A 203 10.25 4.04 22.16
N VAL A 204 8.93 3.92 22.04
CA VAL A 204 7.97 4.69 22.84
C VAL A 204 6.87 3.78 23.38
N SER A 205 6.45 4.03 24.62
CA SER A 205 5.21 3.45 25.17
C SER A 205 4.04 4.28 24.69
N LEU A 206 3.28 3.75 23.74
CA LEU A 206 2.08 4.35 23.17
C LEU A 206 0.86 3.54 23.62
N SER A 207 -0.24 4.21 23.96
CA SER A 207 -1.51 3.58 24.29
C SER A 207 -2.64 4.25 23.52
N LEU A 208 -2.89 3.80 22.30
CA LEU A 208 -4.05 4.24 21.53
C LEU A 208 -5.29 3.45 21.96
N LYS A 209 -6.45 4.11 21.94
CA LYS A 209 -7.73 3.41 22.07
C LYS A 209 -7.94 2.56 20.82
N ASP A 210 -8.29 1.29 21.00
CA ASP A 210 -8.66 0.40 19.90
C ASP A 210 -9.84 1.00 19.10
N PRO A 211 -9.65 1.32 17.80
CA PRO A 211 -10.69 1.82 16.91
C PRO A 211 -11.86 0.89 16.66
N ALA A 212 -11.81 -0.40 17.05
CA ALA A 212 -12.84 -1.39 16.75
C ALA A 212 -14.27 -0.91 17.01
N SER A 213 -14.52 -0.27 18.16
CA SER A 213 -15.85 0.25 18.50
C SER A 213 -16.24 1.48 17.68
N ASP A 214 -15.27 2.37 17.41
CA ASP A 214 -15.49 3.64 16.74
C ASP A 214 -15.61 3.46 15.22
N TRP A 215 -15.08 2.34 14.70
CA TRP A 215 -15.13 1.95 13.30
C TRP A 215 -16.59 1.87 12.80
N PHE A 216 -17.43 1.15 13.55
CA PHE A 216 -18.86 0.99 13.25
C PHE A 216 -19.70 2.23 13.61
N ALA A 217 -19.17 3.12 14.45
CA ALA A 217 -19.85 4.36 14.86
C ALA A 217 -19.59 5.56 13.93
N ASP A 218 -18.85 5.35 12.84
CA ASP A 218 -18.48 6.36 11.82
C ASP A 218 -17.81 7.64 12.34
N ARG A 219 -17.04 7.54 13.44
CA ARG A 219 -16.36 8.71 14.04
C ARG A 219 -14.96 8.90 13.46
N CYS A 220 -14.72 10.03 12.82
CA CYS A 220 -13.38 10.51 12.44
C CYS A 220 -13.09 11.81 13.18
N GLY A 221 -11.83 12.07 13.51
CA GLY A 221 -11.45 13.30 14.20
C GLY A 221 -10.07 13.27 14.83
N PRO A 222 -9.71 14.35 15.57
CA PRO A 222 -8.44 14.46 16.27
C PRO A 222 -8.19 13.27 17.19
N ASN A 223 -6.93 12.89 17.34
CA ASN A 223 -6.52 11.88 18.28
C ASN A 223 -5.47 12.50 19.21
N PRO A 224 -5.84 12.95 20.42
CA PRO A 224 -4.94 13.72 21.28
C PRO A 224 -3.61 13.02 21.60
N VAL A 225 -3.60 11.69 21.61
CA VAL A 225 -2.38 10.90 21.82
C VAL A 225 -1.45 11.00 20.62
N LEU A 226 -2.00 10.89 19.40
CA LEU A 226 -1.22 11.10 18.17
C LEU A 226 -0.80 12.56 18.02
N ASP A 227 -1.70 13.50 18.32
CA ASP A 227 -1.42 14.93 18.24
C ASP A 227 -0.22 15.29 19.14
N SER A 228 -0.23 14.84 20.41
CA SER A 228 0.87 15.05 21.35
C SER A 228 2.16 14.34 20.91
N LEU A 229 2.07 13.12 20.36
CA LEU A 229 3.24 12.39 19.85
C LEU A 229 3.92 13.20 18.73
N PHE A 230 3.11 13.64 17.77
CA PHE A 230 3.52 14.46 16.65
C PHE A 230 3.75 15.93 17.02
N GLU A 231 3.87 16.31 18.27
CA GLU A 231 4.55 17.57 18.63
C GLU A 231 6.07 17.38 18.61
N THR A 232 6.55 16.18 18.96
CA THR A 232 7.96 15.92 19.29
C THR A 232 8.69 14.96 18.35
N THR A 233 7.98 14.32 17.42
CA THR A 233 8.56 13.41 16.41
C THR A 233 7.96 13.66 15.03
N ASP A 234 8.67 13.32 13.97
CA ASP A 234 8.14 13.42 12.59
C ASP A 234 7.40 12.15 12.17
N LEU A 235 7.94 10.97 12.56
CA LEU A 235 7.41 9.67 12.19
C LEU A 235 7.09 8.79 13.40
N LEU A 236 5.97 8.07 13.31
CA LEU A 236 5.66 6.88 14.09
C LEU A 236 5.83 5.64 13.20
N LEU A 237 6.68 4.72 13.63
CA LEU A 237 6.96 3.45 12.96
C LEU A 237 6.33 2.28 13.73
N THR A 238 5.82 1.31 12.98
CA THR A 238 5.17 0.08 13.48
C THR A 238 5.16 -0.97 12.35
N PRO A 239 5.00 -2.27 12.60
CA PRO A 239 4.66 -3.22 11.54
C PRO A 239 3.38 -2.77 10.81
N THR A 240 3.27 -3.03 9.51
CA THR A 240 2.05 -2.69 8.76
C THR A 240 0.89 -3.62 9.11
N THR A 241 1.18 -4.91 9.29
CA THR A 241 0.17 -5.94 9.57
C THR A 241 0.57 -6.75 10.80
N PRO A 242 -0.40 -7.17 11.64
CA PRO A 242 -0.11 -7.92 12.86
C PRO A 242 0.35 -9.37 12.60
N GLY A 243 0.11 -9.90 11.40
CA GLY A 243 0.45 -11.26 11.00
C GLY A 243 0.66 -11.36 9.48
N PRO A 244 1.13 -12.52 9.00
CA PRO A 244 1.41 -12.75 7.60
C PRO A 244 0.11 -12.86 6.76
N PRO A 245 0.23 -12.85 5.42
CA PRO A 245 -0.89 -13.16 4.54
C PRO A 245 -1.55 -14.48 4.91
N HIS A 246 -2.87 -14.47 5.11
CA HIS A 246 -3.65 -15.67 5.43
C HIS A 246 -4.23 -16.35 4.17
N GLY A 247 -4.88 -17.50 4.33
CA GLY A 247 -5.60 -18.17 3.23
C GLY A 247 -6.90 -17.46 2.83
N HIS A 248 -7.56 -17.91 1.77
CA HIS A 248 -8.81 -17.31 1.29
C HIS A 248 -10.06 -17.69 2.11
N ASP A 249 -9.90 -18.45 3.20
CA ASP A 249 -10.97 -18.71 4.17
C ASP A 249 -11.11 -17.60 5.23
N GLY A 250 -10.20 -16.61 5.20
CA GLY A 250 -10.18 -15.47 6.10
C GLY A 250 -9.12 -15.58 7.22
N PRO A 251 -8.90 -14.48 7.97
CA PRO A 251 -7.90 -14.40 9.04
C PRO A 251 -8.31 -15.12 10.34
N GLY A 252 -9.39 -15.89 10.33
CA GLY A 252 -10.04 -16.37 11.55
C GLY A 252 -10.55 -15.18 12.37
N LEU A 253 -10.13 -15.08 13.63
CA LEU A 253 -10.51 -14.00 14.54
C LEU A 253 -9.58 -12.77 14.49
N ARG A 254 -8.53 -12.81 13.67
CA ARG A 254 -7.50 -11.76 13.67
C ARG A 254 -7.92 -10.55 12.85
N ILE A 255 -7.76 -9.36 13.44
CA ILE A 255 -8.03 -8.09 12.77
C ILE A 255 -6.78 -7.61 12.05
N ASN A 256 -6.70 -7.82 10.72
CA ASN A 256 -5.53 -7.42 9.92
C ASN A 256 -5.29 -5.90 9.89
N THR A 257 -6.33 -5.11 10.17
CA THR A 257 -6.28 -3.64 10.15
C THR A 257 -5.90 -3.02 11.50
N ALA A 258 -5.61 -3.83 12.52
CA ALA A 258 -5.35 -3.36 13.89
C ALA A 258 -4.25 -2.29 13.93
N LEU A 259 -3.22 -2.41 13.09
CA LEU A 259 -2.12 -1.46 13.02
C LEU A 259 -2.36 -0.30 12.04
N THR A 260 -3.46 -0.28 11.28
CA THR A 260 -3.65 0.68 10.17
C THR A 260 -4.83 1.63 10.36
N TRP A 261 -5.94 1.16 10.92
CA TRP A 261 -7.22 1.89 10.96
C TRP A 261 -7.22 3.17 11.80
N ALA A 262 -6.38 3.29 12.82
CA ALA A 262 -6.27 4.49 13.66
C ALA A 262 -5.86 5.72 12.82
N PHE A 263 -5.07 5.49 11.77
CA PHE A 263 -4.56 6.52 10.87
C PHE A 263 -5.57 6.91 9.77
N ASN A 264 -6.63 6.13 9.59
CA ASN A 264 -7.79 6.54 8.80
C ASN A 264 -8.73 7.42 9.62
N LEU A 265 -9.00 7.03 10.87
CA LEU A 265 -9.89 7.82 11.74
C LEU A 265 -9.29 9.19 12.09
N SER A 266 -7.97 9.24 12.27
CA SER A 266 -7.25 10.49 12.55
C SER A 266 -6.81 11.27 11.32
N GLY A 267 -6.93 10.69 10.11
CA GLY A 267 -6.59 11.37 8.86
C GLY A 267 -5.09 11.47 8.53
N HIS A 268 -4.20 10.98 9.40
CA HIS A 268 -2.75 11.04 9.21
C HIS A 268 -2.28 10.29 7.95
N PRO A 269 -1.36 10.83 7.14
CA PRO A 269 -0.76 10.10 6.03
C PRO A 269 0.08 8.93 6.54
N ALA A 270 0.13 7.86 5.76
CA ALA A 270 0.90 6.67 6.13
C ALA A 270 1.38 5.90 4.89
N ILE A 271 2.54 5.27 4.98
CA ILE A 271 3.09 4.41 3.93
C ILE A 271 3.42 3.03 4.49
N SER A 272 3.14 1.98 3.73
CA SER A 272 3.73 0.67 3.95
C SER A 272 4.96 0.52 3.06
N ILE A 273 6.08 0.12 3.65
CA ILE A 273 7.38 -0.08 3.03
C ILE A 273 7.77 -1.55 3.17
N PRO A 274 8.21 -2.23 2.10
CA PRO A 274 8.73 -3.61 2.22
C PRO A 274 9.88 -3.68 3.24
N ALA A 275 9.79 -4.62 4.18
CA ALA A 275 10.73 -4.77 5.29
C ALA A 275 11.56 -6.06 5.21
N GLY A 276 11.17 -7.01 4.36
CA GLY A 276 11.81 -8.32 4.21
C GLY A 276 10.78 -9.42 4.02
N PHE A 277 11.18 -10.66 4.31
CA PHE A 277 10.37 -11.86 4.19
C PHE A 277 10.35 -12.63 5.50
N ASP A 278 9.21 -13.21 5.83
CA ASP A 278 9.10 -14.16 6.93
C ASP A 278 9.72 -15.52 6.59
N SER A 279 9.77 -16.42 7.57
CA SER A 279 10.25 -17.79 7.43
C SER A 279 9.49 -18.64 6.40
N CYS A 280 8.28 -18.21 6.00
CA CYS A 280 7.49 -18.84 4.94
C CYS A 280 7.74 -18.21 3.55
N GLY A 281 8.63 -17.22 3.43
CA GLY A 281 8.93 -16.51 2.20
C GLY A 281 7.83 -15.52 1.79
N LEU A 282 7.01 -15.05 2.75
CA LEU A 282 5.97 -14.05 2.50
C LEU A 282 6.47 -12.65 2.89
N PRO A 283 6.14 -11.60 2.11
CA PRO A 283 6.58 -10.24 2.42
C PRO A 283 6.02 -9.71 3.74
N VAL A 284 6.86 -8.92 4.43
CA VAL A 284 6.52 -8.16 5.63
C VAL A 284 6.61 -6.66 5.34
N GLY A 285 5.69 -5.88 5.92
CA GLY A 285 5.66 -4.42 5.78
C GLY A 285 6.07 -3.68 7.05
N LEU A 286 6.89 -2.65 6.89
CA LEU A 286 7.11 -1.57 7.84
C LEU A 286 6.16 -0.42 7.51
N GLN A 287 5.33 -0.01 8.45
CA GLN A 287 4.51 1.18 8.30
C GLN A 287 5.20 2.40 8.93
N ALA A 288 5.25 3.49 8.18
CA ALA A 288 5.58 4.81 8.68
C ALA A 288 4.34 5.71 8.59
N VAL A 289 4.10 6.47 9.66
CA VAL A 289 3.00 7.44 9.78
C VAL A 289 3.60 8.80 10.07
N ALA A 290 3.17 9.83 9.35
CA ALA A 290 3.66 11.19 9.52
C ALA A 290 2.55 12.12 10.01
N ARG A 291 2.92 13.33 10.42
CA ARG A 291 1.98 14.43 10.67
C ARG A 291 1.19 14.76 9.40
N HIS A 292 0.00 15.36 9.53
CA HIS A 292 -0.79 15.81 8.38
C HIS A 292 0.03 16.73 7.46
N GLY A 293 -0.04 16.49 6.14
CA GLY A 293 0.68 17.26 5.13
C GLY A 293 2.18 16.99 5.04
N ARG A 294 2.70 15.97 5.75
CA ARG A 294 4.12 15.62 5.79
C ARG A 294 4.45 14.34 5.01
N GLU A 295 3.78 14.09 3.90
CA GLU A 295 4.03 12.96 3.01
C GLU A 295 5.48 12.92 2.50
N ALA A 296 6.18 14.07 2.44
CA ALA A 296 7.61 14.13 2.12
C ALA A 296 8.48 13.29 3.07
N ASP A 297 8.14 13.24 4.36
CA ASP A 297 8.87 12.42 5.34
C ASP A 297 8.64 10.92 5.12
N LEU A 298 7.46 10.55 4.63
CA LEU A 298 7.15 9.17 4.26
C LEU A 298 7.96 8.72 3.04
N VAL A 299 8.14 9.60 2.05
CA VAL A 299 8.98 9.33 0.88
C VAL A 299 10.46 9.24 1.28
N ALA A 300 10.93 10.13 2.18
CA ALA A 300 12.28 10.06 2.71
C ALA A 300 12.54 8.74 3.46
N ALA A 301 11.59 8.31 4.31
CA ALA A 301 11.67 7.03 5.01
C ALA A 301 11.73 5.85 4.04
N ALA A 302 10.86 5.82 3.02
CA ALA A 302 10.86 4.78 2.01
C ALA A 302 12.19 4.70 1.24
N ARG A 303 12.77 5.84 0.86
CA ARG A 303 14.09 5.87 0.20
C ARG A 303 15.19 5.30 1.09
N ALA A 304 15.24 5.71 2.35
CA ALA A 304 16.26 5.25 3.29
C ALA A 304 16.18 3.73 3.55
N VAL A 305 14.96 3.21 3.76
CA VAL A 305 14.74 1.78 3.98
C VAL A 305 15.08 0.96 2.73
N LEU A 306 14.60 1.39 1.56
CA LEU A 306 14.82 0.64 0.30
C LEU A 306 16.25 0.71 -0.23
N GLN A 307 17.06 1.67 0.22
CA GLN A 307 18.49 1.70 -0.07
C GLN A 307 19.24 0.53 0.60
N ILE A 308 18.76 0.05 1.75
CA ILE A 308 19.34 -1.07 2.50
C ILE A 308 18.61 -2.38 2.20
N HIS A 309 17.29 -2.30 2.07
CA HIS A 309 16.38 -3.42 1.83
C HIS A 309 15.64 -3.22 0.50
N PRO A 310 16.31 -3.46 -0.64
CA PRO A 310 15.70 -3.25 -1.95
C PRO A 310 14.47 -4.15 -2.13
N ILE A 311 13.49 -3.67 -2.90
CA ILE A 311 12.29 -4.46 -3.20
C ILE A 311 12.67 -5.67 -4.05
N GLU A 312 12.51 -6.86 -3.48
CA GLU A 312 12.53 -8.10 -4.26
C GLU A 312 11.21 -8.22 -5.01
N CYS A 313 11.29 -8.48 -6.32
CA CYS A 313 10.12 -8.52 -7.19
C CYS A 313 9.79 -9.94 -7.60
N PHE A 314 8.50 -10.19 -7.89
CA PHE A 314 8.11 -11.36 -8.65
C PHE A 314 8.69 -11.25 -10.06
N GLY A 315 9.76 -11.99 -10.33
CA GLY A 315 10.54 -11.90 -11.56
C GLY A 315 9.75 -12.30 -12.82
N PRO A 316 10.30 -12.03 -14.02
CA PRO A 316 9.70 -12.43 -15.29
C PRO A 316 9.64 -13.97 -15.49
N ASN A 317 10.47 -14.75 -14.79
CA ASN A 317 10.67 -16.20 -15.02
C ASN A 317 10.44 -17.08 -13.77
N SER A 318 9.34 -16.95 -13.03
CA SER A 318 9.11 -17.87 -11.90
C SER A 318 7.67 -18.35 -11.79
N PRO A 319 7.41 -19.60 -12.23
CA PRO A 319 6.68 -20.56 -11.42
C PRO A 319 7.62 -21.10 -10.31
N ARG A 320 7.13 -21.19 -9.08
CA ARG A 320 7.54 -22.25 -8.16
C ARG A 320 6.32 -23.14 -7.94
#